data_AF-A0A0H5SYR6-F1
#
_entry.id   AF-A0A0H5SYR6-F1
#
_cell.length_a   1.000
_cell.length_b   1.000
_cell.length_c   1.000
_cell.angle_alpha   90.00
_cell.angle_beta   90.00
_cell.angle_gamma   90.00
#
_symmetry.space_group_name_H-M   'P 1'
#
loop_
_entity.id
_entity.type
_entity.pdbx_description
1 polymer ?
#
loop_
_entity_poly.entity_id
_entity_poly.type
_entity_poly.pdbx_seq_one_letter_code
_entity_poly.pdbx_strand_id
1 'polypeptide(L)'
;MVQNQLKYIAIIILTGLLAVLYNDYYMGILFLAVVICPFILLAILFYVYVSLSVELVSSAHVASKGENIPVSVQIHNPTLFPVTVICITISYVNSFSDRFKQHKQVFYVSVDSRSTTHATCNLKSDYAGNIVVSLSKVKIYDYLKIFSLRKKNLNEIKVAVLPNLYEMTDDIINARCGMQIESDTYSNTKSGDDPSEVFAIREYREGDRPQRIHWKLSLKQNQLMIKDFSEPLNCSVVIIADMAISGRNDGPDIIDSLLDCTLSLSYSFMLKGKIHYLAWYDKTQETIIRVRIVNENDLYEAIDGLLSSGPYIKDVDVAADYFAQYANELYTDVFYITNRVNDEKLDSLILIKSTCRLIIYVNKDEESAQYSSIAQEDFTADNIKEKLLETGMGLFFVSSSDIKSGLKNLKINSE
;
A
#
# COMPACT_ATOMS: atom_id res chain seq x y z
N MET A 1 -28.31 9.19 -26.89
CA MET A 1 -29.18 10.27 -26.38
C MET A 1 -29.56 11.23 -27.50
N VAL A 2 -28.62 12.02 -28.07
CA VAL A 2 -28.92 12.99 -29.16
C VAL A 2 -29.61 12.34 -30.37
N GLN A 3 -29.14 11.18 -30.81
CA GLN A 3 -29.78 10.44 -31.90
C GLN A 3 -31.23 10.01 -31.57
N ASN A 4 -31.53 9.65 -30.32
CA ASN A 4 -32.88 9.25 -29.92
C ASN A 4 -33.81 10.46 -29.79
N GLN A 5 -33.30 11.59 -29.30
CA GLN A 5 -34.02 12.86 -29.26
C GLN A 5 -34.40 13.30 -30.68
N LEU A 6 -33.47 13.24 -31.64
CA LEU A 6 -33.75 13.57 -33.04
C LEU A 6 -34.77 12.63 -33.68
N LYS A 7 -34.65 11.32 -33.46
CA LYS A 7 -35.66 10.34 -33.92
C LYS A 7 -37.03 10.64 -33.34
N TYR A 8 -37.11 11.00 -32.06
CA TYR A 8 -38.37 11.33 -31.42
C TYR A 8 -38.99 12.62 -31.96
N ILE A 9 -38.18 13.66 -32.18
CA ILE A 9 -38.62 14.90 -32.81
C ILE A 9 -39.12 14.65 -34.24
N ALA A 10 -38.44 13.80 -35.01
CA ALA A 10 -38.90 13.41 -36.34
C ALA A 10 -40.26 12.70 -36.30
N ILE A 11 -40.50 11.84 -35.29
CA ILE A 11 -41.81 11.20 -35.07
C ILE A 11 -42.88 12.23 -34.72
N ILE A 12 -42.59 13.22 -33.87
CA ILE A 12 -43.54 14.32 -33.57
C ILE A 12 -43.89 15.10 -34.84
N ILE A 13 -42.90 15.47 -35.66
CA ILE A 13 -43.13 16.22 -36.90
C ILE A 13 -43.97 15.40 -37.88
N LEU A 14 -43.63 14.12 -38.06
CA LEU A 14 -44.35 13.22 -38.96
C LEU A 14 -45.79 13.03 -38.51
N THR A 15 -46.02 12.75 -37.22
CA THR A 15 -47.37 12.56 -36.67
C THR A 15 -48.18 13.85 -36.68
N GLY A 16 -47.56 15.01 -36.47
CA GLY A 16 -48.21 16.32 -36.62
C GLY A 16 -48.63 16.61 -38.05
N LEU A 17 -47.77 16.30 -39.03
CA LEU A 17 -48.10 16.42 -40.45
C LEU A 17 -49.26 15.50 -40.83
N LEU A 18 -49.24 14.24 -40.39
CA LEU A 18 -50.33 13.29 -40.62
C LEU A 18 -51.65 13.77 -39.98
N ALA A 19 -51.60 14.33 -38.77
CA ALA A 19 -52.78 14.87 -38.11
C ALA A 19 -53.42 16.03 -38.90
N VAL A 20 -52.60 16.93 -39.46
CA VAL A 20 -53.08 18.03 -40.30
C VAL A 20 -53.58 17.54 -41.66
N LEU A 21 -52.89 16.58 -42.28
CA LEU A 21 -53.21 16.08 -43.62
C LEU A 21 -54.52 15.29 -43.66
N TYR A 22 -54.71 14.36 -42.71
CA TYR A 22 -55.88 13.50 -42.67
C TYR A 22 -57.07 14.15 -41.95
N ASN A 23 -56.82 15.09 -41.02
CA ASN A 23 -57.83 15.83 -40.26
C ASN A 23 -58.88 14.94 -39.55
N ASP A 24 -58.52 13.69 -39.26
CA ASP A 24 -59.33 12.74 -38.50
C ASP A 24 -59.03 12.87 -37.00
N TYR A 25 -60.06 12.78 -36.16
CA TYR A 25 -59.90 12.92 -34.71
C TYR A 25 -58.94 11.88 -34.09
N TYR A 26 -58.89 10.66 -34.63
CA TYR A 26 -57.96 9.63 -34.17
C TYR A 26 -56.48 10.01 -34.39
N MET A 27 -56.17 10.70 -35.49
CA MET A 27 -54.82 11.17 -35.78
C MET A 27 -54.43 12.33 -34.87
N GLY A 28 -55.39 13.20 -34.53
CA GLY A 28 -55.20 14.24 -33.51
C GLY A 28 -54.89 13.67 -32.11
N ILE A 29 -55.61 12.62 -31.70
CA ILE A 29 -55.36 11.90 -30.44
C ILE A 29 -53.96 11.26 -30.45
N LEU A 30 -53.56 10.62 -31.56
CA LEU A 30 -52.24 10.01 -31.69
C LEU A 30 -51.13 11.05 -31.55
N PHE A 31 -51.25 12.19 -32.24
CA PHE A 31 -50.30 13.29 -32.12
C PHE A 31 -50.20 13.80 -30.66
N LEU A 32 -51.35 14.03 -30.01
CA LEU A 32 -51.38 14.46 -28.61
C LEU A 32 -50.70 13.44 -27.69
N ALA A 33 -50.95 12.13 -27.89
CA ALA A 33 -50.33 11.07 -27.10
C ALA A 33 -48.80 11.06 -27.25
N VAL A 34 -48.28 11.24 -28.47
CA VAL A 34 -46.83 11.37 -28.72
C VAL A 34 -46.28 12.63 -28.05
N VAL A 35 -46.99 13.76 -28.07
CA VAL A 35 -46.54 14.99 -27.41
C VAL A 35 -46.51 14.87 -25.89
N ILE A 36 -47.48 14.17 -25.28
CA ILE A 36 -47.58 13.99 -23.82
C ILE A 36 -46.58 12.96 -23.27
N CYS A 37 -46.30 11.91 -24.05
CA CYS A 37 -45.41 10.81 -23.67
C CYS A 37 -44.04 11.22 -23.04
N PRO A 38 -43.25 12.19 -23.57
CA PRO A 38 -41.98 12.57 -22.95
C PRO A 38 -42.15 13.19 -21.56
N PHE A 39 -43.26 13.89 -21.30
CA PHE A 39 -43.55 14.46 -19.98
C PHE A 39 -43.85 13.36 -18.95
N ILE A 40 -44.59 12.32 -19.36
CA ILE A 40 -44.83 11.14 -18.52
C ILE A 40 -43.51 10.42 -18.23
N LEU A 41 -42.68 10.20 -19.25
CA LEU A 41 -41.38 9.56 -19.09
C LEU A 41 -40.46 10.36 -18.16
N LEU A 42 -40.47 11.69 -18.25
CA LEU A 42 -39.71 12.56 -17.38
C LEU A 42 -40.21 12.48 -15.92
N ALA A 43 -41.53 12.45 -15.71
CA ALA A 43 -42.12 12.30 -14.38
C ALA A 43 -41.75 10.95 -13.74
N ILE A 44 -41.84 9.85 -14.50
CA ILE A 44 -41.41 8.51 -14.05
C ILE A 44 -39.91 8.53 -13.74
N LEU A 45 -39.09 9.08 -14.63
CA LEU A 45 -37.63 9.16 -14.44
C LEU A 45 -37.28 9.95 -13.16
N PHE A 46 -37.97 11.04 -12.88
CA PHE A 46 -37.76 11.84 -11.66
C PHE A 46 -38.18 11.08 -10.40
N TYR A 47 -39.33 10.40 -10.43
CA TYR A 47 -39.81 9.59 -9.31
C TYR A 47 -38.84 8.44 -8.96
N VAL A 48 -38.37 7.73 -10.00
CA VAL A 48 -37.34 6.69 -9.86
C VAL A 48 -36.04 7.29 -9.34
N TYR A 49 -35.61 8.43 -9.89
CA TYR A 49 -34.36 9.07 -9.48
C TYR A 49 -34.33 9.41 -7.99
N VAL A 50 -35.42 9.93 -7.42
CA VAL A 50 -35.47 10.27 -5.99
C VAL A 50 -35.40 9.00 -5.14
N SER A 51 -36.11 7.94 -5.54
CA SER A 51 -36.31 6.74 -4.72
C SER A 51 -35.19 5.69 -4.85
N LEU A 52 -34.43 5.71 -5.94
CA LEU A 52 -33.40 4.71 -6.21
C LEU A 52 -32.15 4.92 -5.35
N SER A 53 -31.73 3.93 -4.58
CA SER A 53 -30.46 3.96 -3.85
C SER A 53 -29.39 3.14 -4.58
N VAL A 54 -28.16 3.64 -4.55
CA VAL A 54 -27.00 3.01 -5.18
C VAL A 54 -25.86 3.06 -4.17
N GLU A 55 -25.32 1.90 -3.85
CA GLU A 55 -24.25 1.74 -2.88
C GLU A 55 -23.12 0.92 -3.50
N LEU A 56 -21.89 1.34 -3.21
CA LEU A 56 -20.70 0.58 -3.54
C LEU A 56 -20.44 -0.40 -2.39
N VAL A 57 -20.25 -1.68 -2.70
CA VAL A 57 -19.96 -2.75 -1.74
C VAL A 57 -18.79 -3.57 -2.28
N SER A 58 -17.72 -3.71 -1.51
CA SER A 58 -16.63 -4.62 -1.84
C SER A 58 -16.70 -5.83 -0.91
N SER A 59 -16.48 -7.03 -1.45
CA SER A 59 -16.31 -8.24 -0.62
C SER A 59 -14.87 -8.44 -0.18
N ALA A 60 -13.90 -7.79 -0.85
CA ALA A 60 -12.48 -7.85 -0.51
C ALA A 60 -11.97 -6.46 -0.11
N HIS A 61 -11.42 -6.36 1.09
CA HIS A 61 -10.74 -5.16 1.60
C HIS A 61 -9.22 -5.26 1.52
N VAL A 62 -8.70 -6.49 1.36
CA VAL A 62 -7.29 -6.81 1.17
C VAL A 62 -7.18 -7.74 -0.03
N ALA A 63 -6.23 -7.47 -0.93
CA ALA A 63 -5.98 -8.29 -2.12
C ALA A 63 -4.47 -8.36 -2.41
N SER A 64 -4.03 -9.38 -3.13
CA SER A 64 -2.64 -9.48 -3.58
C SER A 64 -2.44 -8.80 -4.94
N LYS A 65 -1.19 -8.46 -5.28
CA LYS A 65 -0.84 -7.98 -6.62
C LYS A 65 -1.36 -8.92 -7.71
N GLY A 66 -1.99 -8.34 -8.72
CA GLY A 66 -2.52 -9.07 -9.86
C GLY A 66 -3.77 -9.92 -9.60
N GLU A 67 -4.28 -9.94 -8.37
CA GLU A 67 -5.52 -10.61 -8.02
C GLU A 67 -6.74 -9.78 -8.47
N ASN A 68 -7.84 -10.47 -8.77
CA ASN A 68 -9.09 -9.79 -9.11
C ASN A 68 -9.76 -9.30 -7.81
N ILE A 69 -10.00 -8.00 -7.73
CA ILE A 69 -10.75 -7.35 -6.66
C ILE A 69 -12.21 -7.25 -7.10
N PRO A 70 -13.12 -8.12 -6.60
CA PRO A 70 -14.53 -8.05 -6.92
C PRO A 70 -15.17 -6.85 -6.21
N VAL A 71 -15.46 -5.80 -6.97
CA VAL A 71 -16.23 -4.65 -6.49
C VAL A 71 -17.65 -4.76 -7.01
N SER A 72 -18.64 -4.72 -6.12
CA SER A 72 -20.04 -4.77 -6.48
C SER A 72 -20.72 -3.43 -6.26
N VAL A 73 -21.61 -3.07 -7.18
CA VAL A 73 -22.52 -1.94 -7.02
C VAL A 73 -23.90 -2.52 -6.74
N GLN A 74 -24.41 -2.28 -5.54
CA GLN A 74 -25.75 -2.65 -5.13
C GLN A 74 -26.70 -1.52 -5.52
N ILE A 75 -27.69 -1.85 -6.35
CA ILE A 75 -28.71 -0.92 -6.81
C ILE A 75 -30.04 -1.40 -6.28
N HIS A 76 -30.69 -0.59 -5.45
CA HIS A 76 -32.00 -0.91 -4.92
C HIS A 76 -33.05 0.02 -5.55
N ASN A 77 -34.02 -0.61 -6.23
CA ASN A 77 -35.15 0.07 -6.85
C ASN A 77 -36.44 -0.26 -6.09
N PRO A 78 -36.92 0.60 -5.19
CA PRO A 78 -38.18 0.37 -4.48
C PRO A 78 -39.42 0.67 -5.34
N THR A 79 -39.25 1.23 -6.54
CA THR A 79 -40.37 1.69 -7.35
C THR A 79 -41.06 0.55 -8.11
N LEU A 80 -42.31 0.78 -8.53
CA LEU A 80 -43.06 -0.13 -9.40
C LEU A 80 -42.51 -0.17 -10.84
N PHE A 81 -41.68 0.80 -11.22
CA PHE A 81 -41.18 0.95 -12.58
C PHE A 81 -39.79 0.30 -12.71
N PRO A 82 -39.59 -0.68 -13.60
CA PRO A 82 -38.26 -1.23 -13.86
C PRO A 82 -37.38 -0.18 -14.57
N VAL A 83 -36.09 -0.16 -14.27
CA VAL A 83 -35.12 0.74 -14.91
C VAL A 83 -34.32 -0.04 -15.92
N THR A 84 -34.51 0.25 -17.21
CA THR A 84 -33.90 -0.54 -18.28
C THR A 84 -32.42 -0.26 -18.46
N VAL A 85 -31.98 0.99 -18.29
CA VAL A 85 -30.57 1.37 -18.50
C VAL A 85 -30.10 2.35 -17.45
N ILE A 86 -29.20 1.87 -16.60
CA ILE A 86 -28.39 2.67 -15.70
C ILE A 86 -26.95 2.57 -16.19
N CYS A 87 -26.32 3.71 -16.45
CA CYS A 87 -24.91 3.79 -16.79
C CYS A 87 -24.13 4.16 -15.55
N ILE A 88 -23.24 3.26 -15.14
CA ILE A 88 -22.42 3.40 -13.95
C ILE A 88 -20.98 3.60 -14.39
N THR A 89 -20.32 4.61 -13.84
CA THR A 89 -18.90 4.88 -14.03
C THR A 89 -18.19 4.77 -12.69
N ILE A 90 -17.36 3.76 -12.56
CA ILE A 90 -16.45 3.58 -11.43
C ILE A 90 -15.11 4.17 -11.82
N SER A 91 -14.52 4.97 -10.94
CA SER A 91 -13.13 5.37 -11.03
C SER A 91 -12.33 4.73 -9.92
N TYR A 92 -11.14 4.25 -10.23
CA TYR A 92 -10.21 3.76 -9.23
C TYR A 92 -8.82 4.33 -9.47
N VAL A 93 -8.11 4.60 -8.39
CA VAL A 93 -6.75 5.14 -8.39
C VAL A 93 -5.98 4.53 -7.24
N ASN A 94 -4.71 4.20 -7.46
CA ASN A 94 -3.81 3.81 -6.38
C ASN A 94 -3.31 5.09 -5.70
N SER A 95 -3.68 5.31 -4.45
CA SER A 95 -3.32 6.48 -3.66
C SER A 95 -1.90 6.43 -3.11
N PHE A 96 -1.17 5.33 -3.30
CA PHE A 96 0.23 5.23 -2.85
C PHE A 96 1.08 6.32 -3.51
N SER A 97 0.93 6.54 -4.83
CA SER A 97 1.68 7.57 -5.56
C SER A 97 0.78 8.33 -6.54
N ASP A 98 0.97 9.65 -6.61
CA ASP A 98 0.26 10.51 -7.56
C ASP A 98 0.59 10.21 -9.04
N ARG A 99 1.60 9.37 -9.29
CA ARG A 99 1.96 8.91 -10.64
C ARG A 99 1.02 7.84 -11.18
N PHE A 100 0.28 7.15 -10.32
CA PHE A 100 -0.66 6.13 -10.77
C PHE A 100 -1.81 6.78 -11.52
N LYS A 101 -2.08 6.30 -12.73
CA LYS A 101 -3.15 6.84 -13.57
C LYS A 101 -4.50 6.50 -12.96
N GLN A 102 -5.43 7.45 -13.02
CA GLN A 102 -6.82 7.17 -12.70
C GLN A 102 -7.44 6.35 -13.83
N HIS A 103 -7.97 5.18 -13.48
CA HIS A 103 -8.69 4.32 -14.41
C HIS A 103 -10.19 4.50 -14.24
N LYS A 104 -10.94 4.35 -15.34
CA LYS A 104 -12.39 4.49 -15.37
C LYS A 104 -13.00 3.29 -16.08
N GLN A 105 -13.94 2.64 -15.42
CA GLN A 105 -14.71 1.55 -15.99
C GLN A 105 -16.18 1.96 -16.07
N VAL A 106 -16.78 1.76 -17.24
CA VAL A 106 -18.18 2.08 -17.51
C VAL A 106 -18.92 0.80 -17.82
N PHE A 107 -20.05 0.59 -17.16
CA PHE A 107 -20.94 -0.53 -17.46
C PHE A 107 -22.41 -0.11 -17.39
N TYR A 108 -23.27 -0.95 -17.96
CA TYR A 108 -24.70 -0.72 -18.08
C TYR A 108 -25.46 -1.82 -17.35
N VAL A 109 -26.43 -1.43 -16.53
CA VAL A 109 -27.22 -2.35 -15.70
C VAL A 109 -28.70 -2.04 -15.86
N SER A 110 -29.52 -3.09 -15.86
CA SER A 110 -30.97 -3.02 -15.73
C SER A 110 -31.39 -3.52 -14.35
N VAL A 111 -32.41 -2.88 -13.78
CA VAL A 111 -32.94 -3.23 -12.45
C VAL A 111 -34.45 -3.32 -12.54
N ASP A 112 -35.00 -4.45 -12.12
CA ASP A 112 -36.45 -4.64 -12.14
C ASP A 112 -37.18 -3.79 -11.09
N SER A 113 -38.52 -3.80 -11.15
CA SER A 113 -39.35 -3.14 -10.16
C SER A 113 -39.25 -3.82 -8.79
N ARG A 114 -39.16 -3.03 -7.71
CA ARG A 114 -39.13 -3.53 -6.33
C ARG A 114 -38.04 -4.58 -6.06
N SER A 115 -36.92 -4.48 -6.75
CA SER A 115 -35.82 -5.43 -6.65
C SER A 115 -34.48 -4.75 -6.36
N THR A 116 -33.53 -5.57 -5.95
CA THR A 116 -32.15 -5.19 -5.72
C THR A 116 -31.26 -5.99 -6.67
N THR A 117 -30.44 -5.29 -7.46
CA THR A 117 -29.49 -5.92 -8.38
C THR A 117 -28.07 -5.63 -7.92
N HIS A 118 -27.22 -6.66 -7.96
CA HIS A 118 -25.78 -6.53 -7.73
C HIS A 118 -25.06 -6.60 -9.06
N ALA A 119 -24.31 -5.56 -9.40
CA ALA A 119 -23.44 -5.53 -10.56
C ALA A 119 -21.98 -5.60 -10.11
N THR A 120 -21.33 -6.74 -10.36
CA THR A 120 -19.94 -6.98 -9.97
C THR A 120 -19.00 -6.65 -11.13
N CYS A 121 -17.99 -5.83 -10.85
CA CYS A 121 -16.84 -5.60 -11.73
C CYS A 121 -15.57 -6.10 -11.03
N ASN A 122 -14.72 -6.81 -11.77
CA ASN A 122 -13.42 -7.22 -11.27
C ASN A 122 -12.41 -6.15 -11.65
N LEU A 123 -11.81 -5.52 -10.64
CA LEU A 123 -10.68 -4.61 -10.81
C LEU A 123 -9.39 -5.42 -10.62
N LYS A 124 -8.31 -4.99 -11.28
CA LYS A 124 -6.99 -5.57 -11.12
C LYS A 124 -5.97 -4.45 -10.99
N SER A 125 -5.02 -4.61 -10.07
CA SER A 125 -3.86 -3.74 -9.95
C SER A 125 -2.60 -4.56 -10.01
N ASP A 126 -1.66 -4.11 -10.85
CA ASP A 126 -0.36 -4.76 -11.00
C ASP A 126 0.63 -4.26 -9.93
N TYR A 127 0.35 -3.15 -9.26
CA TYR A 127 1.19 -2.51 -8.25
C TYR A 127 0.56 -2.54 -6.86
N ALA A 128 1.39 -2.60 -5.82
CA ALA A 128 0.97 -2.50 -4.42
C ALA A 128 0.56 -1.08 -4.05
N GLY A 129 -0.28 -0.97 -3.03
CA GLY A 129 -0.79 0.30 -2.56
C GLY A 129 -2.27 0.27 -2.21
N ASN A 130 -2.73 1.38 -1.66
CA ASN A 130 -4.12 1.57 -1.31
C ASN A 130 -4.90 2.03 -2.55
N ILE A 131 -5.84 1.22 -3.01
CA ILE A 131 -6.71 1.56 -4.13
C ILE A 131 -7.98 2.20 -3.60
N VAL A 132 -8.21 3.45 -4.01
CA VAL A 132 -9.44 4.17 -3.72
C VAL A 132 -10.39 3.98 -4.90
N VAL A 133 -11.45 3.20 -4.68
CA VAL A 133 -12.51 2.96 -5.64
C VAL A 133 -13.68 3.88 -5.33
N SER A 134 -14.06 4.71 -6.30
CA SER A 134 -15.08 5.74 -6.15
C SER A 134 -16.17 5.62 -7.21
N LEU A 135 -17.42 5.79 -6.78
CA LEU A 135 -18.58 5.82 -7.66
C LEU A 135 -18.74 7.22 -8.28
N SER A 136 -18.00 7.49 -9.36
CA SER A 136 -17.87 8.83 -9.95
C SER A 136 -19.15 9.38 -10.60
N LYS A 137 -19.95 8.49 -11.20
CA LYS A 137 -21.11 8.90 -12.00
C LYS A 137 -22.10 7.76 -12.17
N VAL A 138 -23.34 8.04 -11.79
CA VAL A 138 -24.49 7.19 -12.12
C VAL A 138 -25.46 8.00 -12.96
N LYS A 139 -25.72 7.55 -14.19
CA LYS A 139 -26.73 8.14 -15.07
C LYS A 139 -27.89 7.16 -15.22
N ILE A 140 -29.09 7.62 -14.91
CA ILE A 140 -30.34 6.89 -15.11
C ILE A 140 -30.98 7.42 -16.38
N TYR A 141 -31.38 6.54 -17.29
CA TYR A 141 -32.09 6.90 -18.52
C TYR A 141 -33.57 6.53 -18.40
N ASP A 142 -34.43 7.26 -19.10
CA ASP A 142 -35.81 6.84 -19.36
C ASP A 142 -35.84 5.68 -20.37
N TYR A 143 -37.01 5.05 -20.52
CA TYR A 143 -37.21 3.91 -21.42
C TYR A 143 -36.83 4.19 -22.89
N LEU A 144 -37.03 5.42 -23.37
CA LEU A 144 -36.69 5.83 -24.74
C LEU A 144 -35.29 6.47 -24.85
N LYS A 145 -34.58 6.65 -23.73
CA LYS A 145 -33.28 7.34 -23.63
C LYS A 145 -33.32 8.78 -24.20
N ILE A 146 -34.44 9.47 -24.03
CA ILE A 146 -34.66 10.88 -24.36
C ILE A 146 -34.07 11.78 -23.26
N PHE A 147 -34.26 11.41 -22.00
CA PHE A 147 -33.81 12.14 -20.82
C PHE A 147 -32.79 11.32 -20.02
N SER A 148 -31.96 12.01 -19.26
CA SER A 148 -31.08 11.35 -18.30
C SER A 148 -30.88 12.20 -17.05
N LEU A 149 -30.96 11.58 -15.89
CA LEU A 149 -30.65 12.21 -14.61
C LEU A 149 -29.35 11.63 -14.05
N ARG A 150 -28.51 12.48 -13.48
CA ARG A 150 -27.20 12.11 -12.95
C ARG A 150 -27.18 12.22 -11.43
N LYS A 151 -26.85 11.13 -10.75
CA LYS A 151 -26.39 11.18 -9.35
C LYS A 151 -24.86 11.32 -9.30
N LYS A 152 -24.37 12.10 -8.34
CA LYS A 152 -22.94 12.32 -8.05
C LYS A 152 -22.63 11.86 -6.63
N ASN A 153 -21.37 11.47 -6.40
CA ASN A 153 -20.75 11.22 -5.10
C ASN A 153 -21.53 10.24 -4.21
N LEU A 154 -21.42 8.95 -4.53
CA LEU A 154 -22.25 7.90 -3.95
C LEU A 154 -21.40 6.83 -3.24
N ASN A 155 -20.36 7.25 -2.52
CA ASN A 155 -19.44 6.41 -1.71
C ASN A 155 -18.10 6.09 -2.38
N GLU A 156 -17.11 5.90 -1.49
CA GLU A 156 -15.75 5.48 -1.79
C GLU A 156 -15.39 4.28 -0.91
N ILE A 157 -14.63 3.35 -1.46
CA ILE A 157 -14.08 2.20 -0.75
C ILE A 157 -12.58 2.22 -0.93
N LYS A 158 -11.85 1.91 0.14
CA LYS A 158 -10.42 1.66 0.11
C LYS A 158 -10.18 0.15 0.13
N VAL A 159 -9.31 -0.31 -0.75
CA VAL A 159 -8.83 -1.69 -0.81
C VAL A 159 -7.31 -1.67 -0.75
N ALA A 160 -6.72 -2.35 0.21
CA ALA A 160 -5.28 -2.48 0.34
C ALA A 160 -4.78 -3.59 -0.59
N VAL A 161 -3.88 -3.26 -1.52
CA VAL A 161 -3.18 -4.26 -2.33
C VAL A 161 -1.81 -4.52 -1.72
N LEU A 162 -1.64 -5.73 -1.21
CA LEU A 162 -0.41 -6.13 -0.54
C LEU A 162 0.73 -6.36 -1.55
N PRO A 163 1.97 -6.00 -1.17
CA PRO A 163 3.16 -6.31 -1.94
C PRO A 163 3.47 -7.81 -1.94
N ASN A 164 4.29 -8.22 -2.91
CA ASN A 164 4.72 -9.62 -2.98
C ASN A 164 5.89 -9.81 -2.00
N LEU A 165 5.68 -10.67 -1.01
CA LEU A 165 6.71 -11.01 -0.03
C LEU A 165 7.51 -12.21 -0.53
N TYR A 166 8.81 -12.01 -0.76
CA TYR A 166 9.75 -13.05 -1.16
C TYR A 166 10.66 -13.44 0.00
N GLU A 167 10.88 -14.74 0.16
CA GLU A 167 11.87 -15.24 1.12
C GLU A 167 13.29 -15.11 0.56
N MET A 168 14.16 -14.48 1.34
CA MET A 168 15.56 -14.24 1.03
C MET A 168 16.50 -15.35 1.52
N THR A 169 17.57 -15.56 0.76
CA THR A 169 18.60 -16.59 1.03
C THR A 169 19.24 -16.41 2.40
N ASP A 170 19.62 -17.53 3.01
CA ASP A 170 20.25 -17.61 4.34
C ASP A 170 21.52 -16.78 4.48
N ASP A 171 22.26 -16.58 3.41
CA ASP A 171 23.57 -15.92 3.47
C ASP A 171 23.46 -14.47 3.94
N ILE A 172 22.50 -13.66 3.47
CA ILE A 172 22.36 -12.27 3.96
C ILE A 172 21.91 -12.22 5.42
N ILE A 173 21.03 -13.15 5.78
CA ILE A 173 20.39 -13.13 7.08
C ILE A 173 21.34 -13.70 8.14
N ASN A 174 22.25 -14.59 7.76
CA ASN A 174 23.22 -15.24 8.64
C ASN A 174 24.63 -14.65 8.55
N ALA A 175 24.96 -13.90 7.48
CA ALA A 175 26.24 -13.24 7.34
C ALA A 175 26.34 -12.11 8.35
N ARG A 176 27.10 -12.42 9.41
CA ARG A 176 27.64 -11.50 10.41
C ARG A 176 26.59 -10.97 11.39
N CYS A 177 26.54 -11.56 12.58
CA CYS A 177 27.00 -10.92 13.81
C CYS A 177 26.49 -11.71 15.03
N GLY A 178 27.40 -12.48 15.64
CA GLY A 178 27.22 -13.09 16.96
C GLY A 178 27.55 -12.12 18.11
N MET A 179 27.41 -10.81 17.91
CA MET A 179 27.64 -9.83 18.98
C MET A 179 26.31 -9.46 19.63
N GLN A 180 26.18 -9.83 20.91
CA GLN A 180 25.16 -9.29 21.79
C GLN A 180 25.47 -7.80 22.01
N ILE A 181 24.64 -6.95 21.42
CA ILE A 181 24.57 -5.53 21.79
C ILE A 181 23.86 -5.45 23.14
N GLU A 182 24.29 -4.56 24.02
CA GLU A 182 23.54 -4.26 25.25
C GLU A 182 22.20 -3.63 24.87
N SER A 183 21.08 -4.24 25.28
CA SER A 183 19.72 -3.75 24.99
C SER A 183 19.06 -3.26 26.27
N ASP A 184 18.48 -2.06 26.22
CA ASP A 184 17.64 -1.54 27.30
C ASP A 184 16.25 -2.20 27.36
N THR A 185 15.93 -3.07 26.39
CA THR A 185 14.64 -3.76 26.31
C THR A 185 14.80 -5.24 26.62
N TYR A 186 14.01 -5.75 27.55
CA TYR A 186 14.09 -7.12 28.05
C TYR A 186 12.77 -7.89 27.87
N SER A 187 12.85 -9.22 27.87
CA SER A 187 11.70 -10.11 27.72
C SER A 187 10.89 -10.22 28.99
N ASN A 188 9.59 -9.90 28.90
CA ASN A 188 8.63 -10.07 30.00
C ASN A 188 8.09 -11.51 30.11
N THR A 189 8.47 -12.42 29.21
CA THR A 189 7.96 -13.80 29.20
C THR A 189 9.04 -14.87 29.35
N LYS A 190 10.32 -14.51 29.16
CA LYS A 190 11.43 -15.47 29.15
C LYS A 190 12.62 -14.97 29.97
N SER A 191 13.14 -15.85 30.82
CA SER A 191 14.36 -15.59 31.58
C SER A 191 15.61 -15.76 30.71
N GLY A 192 16.65 -15.01 31.04
CA GLY A 192 17.94 -14.99 30.37
C GLY A 192 19.10 -14.91 31.36
N ASP A 193 20.24 -14.44 30.86
CA ASP A 193 21.52 -14.46 31.58
C ASP A 193 22.10 -13.04 31.83
N ASP A 194 21.40 -11.98 31.42
CA ASP A 194 21.88 -10.59 31.56
C ASP A 194 21.65 -10.04 32.98
N PRO A 195 22.70 -9.77 33.77
CA PRO A 195 22.56 -9.32 35.16
C PRO A 195 21.94 -7.93 35.33
N SER A 196 21.75 -7.17 34.25
CA SER A 196 21.26 -5.80 34.25
C SER A 196 19.77 -5.70 34.64
N GLU A 197 18.96 -6.70 34.30
CA GLU A 197 17.54 -6.75 34.67
C GLU A 197 17.16 -8.08 35.35
N VAL A 198 16.42 -7.99 36.47
CA VAL A 198 15.89 -9.15 37.19
C VAL A 198 14.48 -9.47 36.73
N PHE A 199 14.31 -10.59 36.03
CA PHE A 199 13.03 -11.08 35.55
C PHE A 199 12.10 -11.50 36.69
N ALA A 200 12.62 -12.36 37.56
CA ALA A 200 11.88 -12.92 38.67
C ALA A 200 12.82 -13.31 39.81
N ILE A 201 12.28 -13.37 41.02
CA ILE A 201 12.98 -13.91 42.18
C ILE A 201 12.23 -15.14 42.66
N ARG A 202 12.92 -16.27 42.72
CA ARG A 202 12.33 -17.57 43.12
C ARG A 202 13.20 -18.29 44.14
N GLU A 203 12.65 -19.35 44.74
CA GLU A 203 13.40 -20.25 45.62
C GLU A 203 14.51 -21.00 44.86
N TYR A 204 15.62 -21.21 45.56
CA TYR A 204 16.78 -21.95 45.07
C TYR A 204 16.41 -23.41 44.78
N ARG A 205 16.84 -23.89 43.61
CA ARG A 205 16.75 -25.30 43.23
C ARG A 205 18.15 -25.87 43.04
N GLU A 206 18.29 -27.18 43.26
CA GLU A 206 19.55 -27.86 43.03
C GLU A 206 20.01 -27.68 41.57
N GLY A 207 21.26 -27.24 41.38
CA GLY A 207 21.83 -26.92 40.08
C GLY A 207 21.90 -25.43 39.75
N ASP A 208 21.24 -24.57 40.53
CA ASP A 208 21.33 -23.13 40.31
C ASP A 208 22.70 -22.53 40.70
N ARG A 209 23.15 -21.51 39.96
CA ARG A 209 24.44 -20.85 40.19
C ARG A 209 24.42 -20.02 41.49
N PRO A 210 25.33 -20.27 42.46
CA PRO A 210 25.35 -19.53 43.74
C PRO A 210 25.57 -18.01 43.58
N GLN A 211 26.19 -17.58 42.48
CA GLN A 211 26.43 -16.17 42.16
C GLN A 211 25.12 -15.38 41.95
N ARG A 212 24.00 -16.06 41.65
CA ARG A 212 22.69 -15.42 41.42
C ARG A 212 21.84 -15.26 42.69
N ILE A 213 22.36 -15.67 43.85
CA ILE A 213 21.62 -15.61 45.10
C ILE A 213 21.31 -14.15 45.47
N HIS A 214 20.05 -13.87 45.79
CA HIS A 214 19.62 -12.58 46.31
C HIS A 214 19.83 -12.52 47.83
N TRP A 215 21.08 -12.37 48.29
CA TRP A 215 21.46 -12.45 49.71
C TRP A 215 20.57 -11.64 50.65
N LYS A 216 20.21 -10.40 50.29
CA LYS A 216 19.37 -9.53 51.12
C LYS A 216 17.93 -10.03 51.29
N LEU A 217 17.38 -10.74 50.30
CA LEU A 217 16.03 -11.29 50.36
C LEU A 217 16.07 -12.65 51.06
N SER A 218 17.10 -13.46 50.76
CA SER A 218 17.32 -14.74 51.42
C SER A 218 17.43 -14.60 52.94
N LEU A 219 18.17 -13.59 53.41
CA LEU A 219 18.28 -13.28 54.84
C LEU A 219 16.94 -12.86 55.47
N LYS A 220 16.06 -12.19 54.72
CA LYS A 220 14.75 -11.75 55.22
C LYS A 220 13.73 -12.90 55.28
N GLN A 221 13.74 -13.79 54.30
CA GLN A 221 12.79 -14.90 54.21
C GLN A 221 13.29 -16.17 54.92
N ASN A 222 14.57 -16.20 55.32
CA ASN A 222 15.25 -17.35 55.91
C ASN A 222 15.25 -18.59 54.99
N GLN A 223 15.29 -18.35 53.67
CA GLN A 223 15.32 -19.36 52.60
C GLN A 223 16.22 -18.84 51.48
N LEU A 224 16.91 -19.70 50.74
CA LEU A 224 17.76 -19.24 49.64
C LEU A 224 16.89 -18.81 48.45
N MET A 225 16.99 -17.53 48.08
CA MET A 225 16.32 -16.93 46.93
C MET A 225 17.33 -16.65 45.82
N ILE A 226 16.94 -16.89 44.57
CA ILE A 226 17.73 -16.65 43.37
C ILE A 226 17.06 -15.60 42.50
N LYS A 227 17.90 -14.74 41.91
CA LYS A 227 17.53 -13.83 40.82
C LYS A 227 17.60 -14.61 39.51
N ASP A 228 16.46 -14.84 38.89
CA ASP A 228 16.42 -15.15 37.46
C ASP A 228 16.49 -13.81 36.71
N PHE A 229 17.46 -13.71 35.82
CA PHE A 229 17.68 -12.51 35.03
C PHE A 229 16.79 -12.51 33.79
N SER A 230 16.56 -11.34 33.20
CA SER A 230 15.77 -11.23 31.97
C SER A 230 16.62 -11.55 30.74
N GLU A 231 15.97 -12.00 29.66
CA GLU A 231 16.61 -12.12 28.35
C GLU A 231 16.56 -10.75 27.65
N PRO A 232 17.71 -10.15 27.28
CA PRO A 232 17.70 -8.90 26.52
C PRO A 232 17.11 -9.16 25.14
N LEU A 233 16.09 -8.40 24.78
CA LEU A 233 15.49 -8.43 23.46
C LEU A 233 16.29 -7.53 22.52
N ASN A 234 17.44 -8.03 22.06
CA ASN A 234 18.30 -7.29 21.15
C ASN A 234 17.64 -7.14 19.77
N CYS A 235 17.13 -5.94 19.45
CA CYS A 235 16.81 -5.55 18.09
C CYS A 235 18.09 -5.07 17.40
N SER A 236 18.93 -6.03 16.99
CA SER A 236 20.24 -5.72 16.44
C SER A 236 20.19 -5.24 14.99
N VAL A 237 19.08 -5.46 14.29
CA VAL A 237 18.92 -5.12 12.88
C VAL A 237 17.96 -3.96 12.70
N VAL A 238 18.33 -2.99 11.87
CA VAL A 238 17.43 -1.94 11.38
C VAL A 238 17.38 -1.94 9.85
N ILE A 239 16.17 -1.85 9.32
CA ILE A 239 15.88 -1.67 7.91
C ILE A 239 15.36 -0.25 7.72
N ILE A 240 16.05 0.54 6.92
CA ILE A 240 15.68 1.92 6.58
C ILE A 240 15.24 1.94 5.11
N ALA A 241 13.99 2.32 4.89
CA ALA A 241 13.37 2.35 3.58
C ALA A 241 13.29 3.80 3.07
N ASP A 242 14.13 4.13 2.08
CA ASP A 242 14.16 5.43 1.40
C ASP A 242 13.22 5.39 0.18
N MET A 243 12.01 5.92 0.36
CA MET A 243 10.96 5.97 -0.66
C MET A 243 11.01 7.27 -1.49
N ALA A 244 12.20 7.84 -1.67
CA ALA A 244 12.39 9.05 -2.47
C ALA A 244 12.18 8.79 -3.98
N ILE A 245 11.49 9.70 -4.67
CA ILE A 245 11.18 9.60 -6.10
C ILE A 245 11.63 10.84 -6.86
N SER A 246 12.36 10.62 -7.94
CA SER A 246 12.91 11.64 -8.83
C SER A 246 11.78 12.09 -9.72
N GLY A 247 11.41 13.36 -9.67
CA GLY A 247 10.28 13.97 -10.40
C GLY A 247 10.10 13.54 -11.88
N ARG A 248 11.12 13.00 -12.55
CA ARG A 248 11.09 12.63 -13.98
C ARG A 248 11.36 11.16 -14.34
N ASN A 249 12.22 10.41 -13.63
CA ASN A 249 12.69 9.09 -14.12
C ASN A 249 12.08 7.87 -13.41
N ASP A 250 11.55 8.05 -12.20
CA ASP A 250 11.16 6.91 -11.37
C ASP A 250 9.72 6.45 -11.64
N GLY A 251 9.56 5.44 -12.50
CA GLY A 251 8.26 4.86 -12.83
C GLY A 251 7.59 4.13 -11.66
N PRO A 252 6.28 3.80 -11.78
CA PRO A 252 5.58 2.99 -10.78
C PRO A 252 6.29 1.66 -10.47
N ASP A 253 7.00 1.08 -11.44
CA ASP A 253 7.77 -0.17 -11.27
C ASP A 253 8.86 -0.06 -10.19
N ILE A 254 9.62 1.04 -10.16
CA ILE A 254 10.72 1.24 -9.19
C ILE A 254 10.15 1.42 -7.79
N ILE A 255 9.07 2.20 -7.67
CA ILE A 255 8.35 2.45 -6.42
C ILE A 255 7.84 1.13 -5.84
N ASP A 256 7.21 0.33 -6.68
CA ASP A 256 6.67 -0.98 -6.33
C ASP A 256 7.78 -1.97 -5.95
N SER A 257 8.94 -1.86 -6.59
CA SER A 257 10.10 -2.69 -6.31
C SER A 257 10.79 -2.33 -4.98
N LEU A 258 10.86 -1.04 -4.64
CA LEU A 258 11.35 -0.58 -3.33
C LEU A 258 10.47 -1.13 -2.21
N LEU A 259 9.14 -1.08 -2.39
CA LEU A 259 8.18 -1.68 -1.46
C LEU A 259 8.39 -3.19 -1.30
N ASP A 260 8.41 -3.93 -2.41
CA ASP A 260 8.59 -5.38 -2.40
C ASP A 260 9.91 -5.78 -1.75
N CYS A 261 11.01 -5.09 -2.09
CA CYS A 261 12.33 -5.35 -1.52
C CYS A 261 12.36 -5.11 -0.01
N THR A 262 11.86 -3.97 0.43
CA THR A 262 11.80 -3.59 1.85
C THR A 262 11.02 -4.60 2.67
N LEU A 263 9.81 -4.93 2.22
CA LEU A 263 8.92 -5.80 2.97
C LEU A 263 9.33 -7.26 2.87
N SER A 264 9.95 -7.69 1.76
CA SER A 264 10.54 -9.04 1.63
C SER A 264 11.71 -9.25 2.59
N LEU A 265 12.58 -8.25 2.76
CA LEU A 265 13.68 -8.30 3.72
C LEU A 265 13.15 -8.41 5.14
N SER A 266 12.19 -7.55 5.50
CA SER A 266 11.55 -7.57 6.82
C SER A 266 10.84 -8.90 7.11
N TYR A 267 10.04 -9.37 6.16
CA TYR A 267 9.35 -10.67 6.23
C TYR A 267 10.33 -11.83 6.41
N SER A 268 11.46 -11.83 5.69
CA SER A 268 12.46 -12.88 5.80
C SER A 268 13.16 -12.91 7.17
N PHE A 269 13.43 -11.74 7.77
CA PHE A 269 13.94 -11.68 9.14
C PHE A 269 12.93 -12.21 10.15
N MET A 270 11.66 -11.84 10.01
CA MET A 270 10.58 -12.33 10.86
C MET A 270 10.43 -13.85 10.78
N LEU A 271 10.43 -14.43 9.59
CA LEU A 271 10.35 -15.89 9.39
C LEU A 271 11.50 -16.65 10.09
N LYS A 272 12.68 -16.03 10.16
CA LYS A 272 13.87 -16.60 10.83
C LYS A 272 13.92 -16.29 12.33
N GLY A 273 12.87 -15.69 12.88
CA GLY A 273 12.78 -15.34 14.30
C GLY A 273 13.70 -14.19 14.73
N LYS A 274 14.18 -13.37 13.79
CA LYS A 274 15.02 -12.21 14.07
C LYS A 274 14.17 -10.96 14.25
N ILE A 275 14.19 -10.43 15.48
CA ILE A 275 13.51 -9.18 15.80
C ILE A 275 14.31 -8.02 15.21
N HIS A 276 13.64 -7.15 14.46
CA HIS A 276 14.28 -6.05 13.75
C HIS A 276 13.38 -4.80 13.75
N TYR A 277 13.98 -3.65 13.46
CA TYR A 277 13.23 -2.42 13.22
C TYR A 277 13.05 -2.20 11.73
N LEU A 278 11.85 -1.76 11.34
CA LEU A 278 11.57 -1.20 10.02
C LEU A 278 11.28 0.29 10.18
N ALA A 279 12.01 1.13 9.46
CA ALA A 279 11.90 2.58 9.52
C ALA A 279 11.74 3.19 8.13
N TRP A 280 10.88 4.20 8.03
CA TRP A 280 10.65 4.96 6.82
C TRP A 280 10.27 6.40 7.16
N TYR A 281 10.40 7.30 6.18
CA TYR A 281 9.95 8.68 6.30
C TYR A 281 8.46 8.79 5.95
N ASP A 282 7.65 9.30 6.89
CA ASP A 282 6.25 9.60 6.64
C ASP A 282 6.08 11.05 6.19
N LYS A 283 5.70 11.24 4.92
CA LYS A 283 5.46 12.58 4.35
C LYS A 283 4.27 13.31 4.97
N THR A 284 3.34 12.59 5.61
CA THR A 284 2.15 13.21 6.21
C THR A 284 2.44 13.80 7.58
N GLN A 285 3.29 13.14 8.37
CA GLN A 285 3.75 13.59 9.68
C GLN A 285 5.07 14.38 9.61
N GLU A 286 5.77 14.32 8.47
CA GLU A 286 7.11 14.88 8.27
C GLU A 286 8.15 14.37 9.30
N THR A 287 8.04 13.09 9.67
CA THR A 287 8.90 12.44 10.66
C THR A 287 9.23 11.00 10.26
N ILE A 288 10.31 10.46 10.83
CA ILE A 288 10.64 9.04 10.70
C ILE A 288 9.71 8.23 11.61
N ILE A 289 9.05 7.24 11.02
CA ILE A 289 8.31 6.21 11.74
C ILE A 289 9.21 4.99 11.84
N ARG A 290 9.31 4.41 13.03
CA ARG A 290 10.04 3.17 13.30
C ARG A 290 9.11 2.18 13.98
N VAL A 291 8.93 1.01 13.37
CA VAL A 291 8.13 -0.08 13.93
C VAL A 291 9.05 -1.24 14.29
N ARG A 292 8.85 -1.82 15.47
CA ARG A 292 9.54 -3.02 15.92
C ARG A 292 8.76 -4.25 15.47
N ILE A 293 9.41 -5.15 14.73
CA ILE A 293 8.75 -6.33 14.17
C ILE A 293 9.20 -7.56 14.93
N VAL A 294 8.28 -8.12 15.71
CA VAL A 294 8.44 -9.38 16.44
C VAL A 294 7.58 -10.48 15.80
N ASN A 295 6.33 -10.13 15.46
CA ASN A 295 5.31 -11.06 14.96
C ASN A 295 4.69 -10.58 13.64
N GLU A 296 3.86 -11.43 13.04
CA GLU A 296 3.12 -11.12 11.81
C GLU A 296 2.23 -9.87 11.95
N ASN A 297 1.60 -9.67 13.11
CA ASN A 297 0.75 -8.49 13.35
C ASN A 297 1.54 -7.18 13.21
N ASP A 298 2.76 -7.14 13.78
CA ASP A 298 3.63 -5.97 13.72
C ASP A 298 4.07 -5.69 12.28
N LEU A 299 4.30 -6.75 11.49
CA LEU A 299 4.61 -6.64 10.07
C LEU A 299 3.43 -6.04 9.30
N TYR A 300 2.19 -6.49 9.53
CA TYR A 300 1.01 -5.92 8.86
C TYR A 300 0.74 -4.47 9.27
N GLU A 301 1.00 -4.11 10.53
CA GLU A 301 0.95 -2.70 10.98
C GLU A 301 1.99 -1.84 10.25
N ALA A 302 3.21 -2.36 10.11
CA ALA A 302 4.26 -1.66 9.38
C ALA A 302 3.93 -1.53 7.88
N ILE A 303 3.32 -2.55 7.27
CA ILE A 303 2.82 -2.49 5.88
C ILE A 303 1.76 -1.40 5.74
N ASP A 304 0.76 -1.35 6.62
CA ASP A 304 -0.30 -0.33 6.55
C ASP A 304 0.25 1.09 6.72
N GLY A 305 1.17 1.28 7.67
CA GLY A 305 1.86 2.56 7.88
C GLY A 305 2.69 3.00 6.67
N LEU A 306 3.44 2.07 6.07
CA LEU A 306 4.25 2.34 4.88
C LEU A 306 3.37 2.65 3.67
N LEU A 307 2.31 1.87 3.41
CA LEU A 307 1.36 2.11 2.31
C LEU A 307 0.55 3.40 2.49
N SER A 308 0.33 3.84 3.73
CA SER A 308 -0.37 5.10 4.02
C SER A 308 0.52 6.32 3.85
N SER A 309 1.81 6.21 4.18
CA SER A 309 2.77 7.31 4.01
C SER A 309 3.00 7.66 2.54
N GLY A 310 3.12 6.65 1.68
CA GLY A 310 3.46 6.85 0.27
C GLY A 310 4.89 7.40 0.07
N PRO A 311 5.35 7.47 -1.18
CA PRO A 311 6.66 8.00 -1.49
C PRO A 311 6.65 9.53 -1.53
N TYR A 312 7.85 10.13 -1.49
CA TYR A 312 8.06 11.58 -1.44
C TYR A 312 9.04 12.06 -2.50
N ILE A 313 8.91 13.34 -2.88
CA ILE A 313 9.75 13.99 -3.89
C ILE A 313 10.80 14.92 -3.26
N LYS A 314 10.53 15.41 -2.03
CA LYS A 314 11.47 16.26 -1.29
C LYS A 314 12.80 15.51 -1.12
N ASP A 315 13.91 16.21 -1.28
CA ASP A 315 15.23 15.65 -1.00
C ASP A 315 15.40 15.61 0.52
N VAL A 316 15.01 14.46 1.09
CA VAL A 316 15.08 14.20 2.51
C VAL A 316 16.16 13.16 2.72
N ASP A 317 17.09 13.45 3.62
CA ASP A 317 18.07 12.48 4.07
C ASP A 317 17.49 11.65 5.21
N VAL A 318 16.86 10.54 4.85
CA VAL A 318 16.23 9.60 5.78
C VAL A 318 17.23 9.08 6.80
N ALA A 319 18.49 8.87 6.41
CA ALA A 319 19.51 8.36 7.32
C ALA A 319 19.90 9.42 8.36
N ALA A 320 20.04 10.68 7.96
CA ALA A 320 20.29 11.79 8.87
C ALA A 320 19.13 11.99 9.86
N ASP A 321 17.90 12.00 9.36
CA ASP A 321 16.69 12.16 10.18
C ASP A 321 16.53 10.98 11.16
N TYR A 322 16.81 9.76 10.70
CA TYR A 322 16.81 8.57 11.55
C TYR A 322 17.85 8.71 12.67
N PHE A 323 19.07 9.12 12.34
CA PHE A 323 20.13 9.32 13.33
C PHE A 323 19.78 10.43 14.32
N ALA A 324 19.19 11.53 13.86
CA ALA A 324 18.77 12.63 14.73
C ALA A 324 17.73 12.19 15.77
N GLN A 325 16.81 11.31 15.40
CA GLN A 325 15.77 10.80 16.29
C GLN A 325 16.26 9.65 17.20
N TYR A 326 17.20 8.83 16.73
CA TYR A 326 17.65 7.59 17.40
C TYR A 326 19.18 7.51 17.60
N ALA A 327 19.83 8.63 17.94
CA ALA A 327 21.30 8.76 18.00
C ALA A 327 22.02 7.80 18.98
N ASN A 328 21.31 7.32 20.00
CA ASN A 328 21.90 6.51 21.08
C ASN A 328 21.80 5.01 20.84
N GLU A 329 21.12 4.57 19.78
CA GLU A 329 20.90 3.16 19.50
C GLU A 329 22.11 2.54 18.79
N LEU A 330 22.33 1.25 19.05
CA LEU A 330 23.43 0.47 18.49
C LEU A 330 22.85 -0.69 17.68
N TYR A 331 23.33 -0.86 16.46
CA TYR A 331 22.88 -1.93 15.56
C TYR A 331 24.04 -2.86 15.18
N THR A 332 23.77 -4.15 15.01
CA THR A 332 24.72 -5.05 14.33
C THR A 332 24.70 -4.70 12.85
N ASP A 333 23.49 -4.62 12.27
CA ASP A 333 23.28 -4.53 10.83
C ASP A 333 22.28 -3.43 10.48
N VAL A 334 22.69 -2.56 9.57
CA VAL A 334 21.85 -1.52 8.98
C VAL A 334 21.64 -1.86 7.53
N PHE A 335 20.38 -2.06 7.13
CA PHE A 335 19.98 -2.24 5.73
C PHE A 335 19.35 -0.95 5.23
N TYR A 336 19.96 -0.32 4.23
CA TYR A 336 19.44 0.88 3.58
C TYR A 336 18.95 0.55 2.18
N ILE A 337 17.63 0.62 1.96
CA ILE A 337 17.01 0.33 0.67
C ILE A 337 16.67 1.64 0.00
N THR A 338 17.23 1.88 -1.18
CA THR A 338 17.06 3.13 -1.91
C THR A 338 17.18 2.90 -3.42
N ASN A 339 16.64 3.82 -4.20
CA ASN A 339 16.91 3.94 -5.64
C ASN A 339 17.91 5.08 -5.95
N ARG A 340 18.47 5.74 -4.92
CA ARG A 340 19.45 6.82 -5.09
C ARG A 340 20.53 6.80 -4.04
N VAL A 341 21.76 6.96 -4.48
CA VAL A 341 22.93 7.05 -3.60
C VAL A 341 23.63 8.36 -3.91
N ASN A 342 23.74 9.21 -2.89
CA ASN A 342 24.48 10.47 -2.91
C ASN A 342 25.52 10.44 -1.78
N ASP A 343 26.59 11.23 -1.90
CA ASP A 343 27.67 11.31 -0.89
C ASP A 343 27.15 11.78 0.46
N GLU A 344 26.24 12.75 0.48
CA GLU A 344 25.60 13.26 1.71
C GLU A 344 24.86 12.13 2.45
N LYS A 345 24.06 11.33 1.72
CA LYS A 345 23.34 10.18 2.29
C LYS A 345 24.29 9.11 2.81
N LEU A 346 25.40 8.88 2.10
CA LEU A 346 26.45 7.95 2.53
C LEU A 346 27.12 8.44 3.83
N ASP A 347 27.43 9.74 3.92
CA ASP A 347 28.01 10.33 5.13
C ASP A 347 27.06 10.23 6.32
N SER A 348 25.77 10.47 6.11
CA SER A 348 24.72 10.30 7.12
C SER A 348 24.56 8.84 7.58
N LEU A 349 24.67 7.88 6.67
CA LEU A 349 24.64 6.44 6.99
C LEU A 349 25.81 6.00 7.87
N ILE A 350 26.98 6.64 7.74
CA ILE A 350 28.15 6.35 8.57
C ILE A 350 27.91 6.76 10.03
N LEU A 351 27.16 7.84 10.25
CA LEU A 351 26.83 8.34 11.60
C LEU A 351 26.03 7.33 12.43
N ILE A 352 25.18 6.53 11.77
CA ILE A 352 24.43 5.46 12.43
C ILE A 352 25.43 4.41 12.93
N LYS A 353 25.45 4.20 14.25
CA LYS A 353 26.41 3.29 14.89
C LYS A 353 26.05 1.83 14.60
N SER A 354 26.75 1.23 13.63
CA SER A 354 26.62 -0.20 13.36
C SER A 354 27.92 -0.90 13.00
N THR A 355 27.92 -2.23 13.15
CA THR A 355 29.05 -3.09 12.77
C THR A 355 29.07 -3.33 11.26
N CYS A 356 27.90 -3.55 10.67
CA CYS A 356 27.72 -3.77 9.25
C CYS A 356 26.66 -2.81 8.69
N ARG A 357 26.92 -2.34 7.47
CA ARG A 357 26.04 -1.44 6.71
C ARG A 357 25.90 -2.02 5.31
N LEU A 358 24.67 -2.20 4.88
CA LEU A 358 24.34 -2.77 3.59
C LEU A 358 23.36 -1.88 2.86
N ILE A 359 23.73 -1.50 1.64
CA ILE A 359 22.89 -0.70 0.76
C ILE A 359 22.32 -1.64 -0.30
N ILE A 360 20.99 -1.67 -0.41
CA ILE A 360 20.28 -2.37 -1.47
C ILE A 360 19.78 -1.30 -2.44
N TYR A 361 20.45 -1.21 -3.58
CA TYR A 361 20.15 -0.28 -4.64
C TYR A 361 19.18 -0.91 -5.64
N VAL A 362 17.97 -0.36 -5.72
CA VAL A 362 16.93 -0.82 -6.65
C VAL A 362 17.00 0.01 -7.92
N ASN A 363 17.26 -0.64 -9.06
CA ASN A 363 17.34 0.00 -10.36
C ASN A 363 16.47 -0.71 -11.40
N LYS A 364 16.14 -0.02 -12.49
CA LYS A 364 15.53 -0.63 -13.67
C LYS A 364 16.63 -1.25 -14.53
N ASP A 365 16.60 -2.56 -14.78
CA ASP A 365 17.71 -3.24 -15.46
C ASP A 365 18.00 -2.71 -16.88
N GLU A 366 19.30 -2.53 -17.10
CA GLU A 366 20.11 -2.72 -18.32
C GLU A 366 19.64 -2.12 -19.66
N GLU A 367 19.61 -0.79 -19.73
CA GLU A 367 20.04 -0.07 -20.94
C GLU A 367 20.80 1.24 -20.58
N SER A 368 21.63 1.19 -19.53
CA SER A 368 22.58 2.28 -19.22
C SER A 368 23.88 1.79 -18.58
N ALA A 369 24.38 0.62 -19.00
CA ALA A 369 25.82 0.34 -18.95
C ALA A 369 26.58 1.08 -20.08
N GLN A 370 25.86 1.75 -20.98
CA GLN A 370 26.37 2.75 -21.91
C GLN A 370 25.36 3.91 -21.96
N TYR A 371 25.83 5.14 -21.75
CA TYR A 371 25.08 6.40 -21.81
C TYR A 371 24.17 6.70 -20.61
N SER A 372 24.82 6.97 -19.48
CA SER A 372 24.46 8.12 -18.65
C SER A 372 24.55 9.40 -19.48
N SER A 373 23.48 9.75 -20.19
CA SER A 373 23.27 11.11 -20.68
C SER A 373 21.89 11.58 -20.25
N ILE A 374 21.92 12.33 -19.14
CA ILE A 374 21.05 13.46 -18.73
C ILE A 374 20.69 13.33 -17.24
N ALA A 375 21.67 13.67 -16.41
CA ALA A 375 21.54 14.69 -15.37
C ALA A 375 22.97 15.13 -14.98
N GLN A 376 23.44 16.24 -15.56
CA GLN A 376 24.47 17.08 -14.92
C GLN A 376 23.86 17.54 -13.58
N GLU A 377 24.54 17.55 -12.43
CA GLU A 377 25.96 17.84 -12.13
C GLU A 377 26.49 16.88 -11.04
N ASP A 378 27.76 16.48 -11.15
CA ASP A 378 28.65 15.82 -10.16
C ASP A 378 28.26 14.47 -9.50
N PHE A 379 28.39 13.32 -10.19
CA PHE A 379 28.56 12.00 -9.51
C PHE A 379 29.17 10.95 -10.47
N THR A 380 30.46 10.61 -10.32
CA THR A 380 31.07 9.46 -11.01
C THR A 380 30.85 8.20 -10.19
N ALA A 381 30.32 7.14 -10.82
CA ALA A 381 30.09 5.83 -10.19
C ALA A 381 31.37 5.22 -9.55
N ASP A 382 32.54 5.66 -10.01
CA ASP A 382 33.84 5.24 -9.47
C ASP A 382 34.13 5.87 -8.09
N ASN A 383 33.74 7.12 -7.83
CA ASN A 383 33.90 7.76 -6.51
C ASN A 383 33.05 7.07 -5.44
N ILE A 384 31.81 6.68 -5.79
CA ILE A 384 30.93 5.94 -4.86
C ILE A 384 31.54 4.58 -4.53
N LYS A 385 32.09 3.85 -5.52
CA LYS A 385 32.73 2.56 -5.27
C LYS A 385 33.96 2.67 -4.38
N GLU A 386 34.81 3.67 -4.60
CA GLU A 386 35.95 3.94 -3.73
C GLU A 386 35.51 4.27 -2.30
N LYS A 387 34.51 5.15 -2.13
CA LYS A 387 33.98 5.51 -0.81
C LYS A 387 33.33 4.32 -0.10
N LEU A 388 32.64 3.43 -0.82
CA LEU A 388 32.07 2.19 -0.26
C LEU A 388 33.17 1.21 0.21
N LEU A 389 34.25 1.09 -0.55
CA LEU A 389 35.43 0.29 -0.18
C LEU A 389 36.14 0.87 1.06
N GLU A 390 36.32 2.20 1.12
CA GLU A 390 36.93 2.88 2.27
C GLU A 390 36.09 2.77 3.56
N THR A 391 34.77 2.75 3.42
CA THR A 391 33.82 2.72 4.55
C THR A 391 33.39 1.31 4.94
N GLY A 392 33.78 0.29 4.17
CA GLY A 392 33.40 -1.11 4.40
C GLY A 392 31.90 -1.38 4.21
N MET A 393 31.20 -0.53 3.45
CA MET A 393 29.77 -0.69 3.17
C MET A 393 29.56 -1.66 2.00
N GLY A 394 28.67 -2.65 2.19
CA GLY A 394 28.28 -3.54 1.09
C GLY A 394 27.21 -2.89 0.21
N LEU A 395 27.36 -2.97 -1.11
CA LEU A 395 26.37 -2.49 -2.08
C LEU A 395 25.85 -3.66 -2.91
N PHE A 396 24.53 -3.79 -2.97
CA PHE A 396 23.84 -4.78 -3.80
C PHE A 396 22.89 -4.13 -4.79
N PHE A 397 22.88 -4.67 -6.00
CA PHE A 397 21.99 -4.24 -7.06
C PHE A 397 20.80 -5.19 -7.17
N VAL A 398 19.59 -4.63 -7.13
CA VAL A 398 18.35 -5.37 -7.35
C VAL A 398 17.61 -4.74 -8.52
N SER A 399 17.28 -5.58 -9.49
CA SER A 399 16.48 -5.23 -10.65
C SER A 399 15.02 -5.02 -10.28
N SER A 400 14.40 -3.96 -10.79
CA SER A 400 12.96 -3.74 -10.70
C SER A 400 12.15 -4.74 -11.55
N SER A 401 12.76 -5.36 -12.56
CA SER A 401 12.09 -6.34 -13.43
C SER A 401 12.12 -7.77 -12.89
N ASP A 402 13.11 -8.11 -12.06
CA ASP A 402 13.22 -9.45 -11.48
C ASP A 402 13.73 -9.42 -10.03
N ILE A 403 12.91 -8.81 -9.16
CA ILE A 403 13.16 -8.74 -7.72
C ILE A 403 13.33 -10.15 -7.13
N LYS A 404 12.55 -11.12 -7.60
CA LYS A 404 12.58 -12.48 -7.06
C LYS A 404 13.92 -13.17 -7.30
N SER A 405 14.51 -13.03 -8.50
CA SER A 405 15.84 -13.60 -8.73
C SER A 405 16.94 -12.75 -8.11
N GLY A 406 16.80 -11.42 -8.12
CA GLY A 406 17.71 -10.49 -7.46
C GLY A 406 17.87 -10.82 -5.98
N LEU A 407 16.76 -10.90 -5.23
CA LEU A 407 16.75 -11.21 -3.80
C LEU A 407 17.24 -12.63 -3.48
N LYS A 408 17.02 -13.61 -4.36
CA LYS A 408 17.52 -14.99 -4.18
C LYS A 408 19.00 -15.14 -4.50
N ASN A 409 19.52 -14.38 -5.45
CA ASN A 409 20.90 -14.44 -5.91
C ASN A 409 21.83 -13.51 -5.13
N LEU A 410 21.33 -12.79 -4.13
CA LEU A 410 22.14 -12.03 -3.19
C LEU A 410 23.08 -12.97 -2.42
N LYS A 411 24.24 -13.22 -3.01
CA LYS A 411 25.40 -13.82 -2.36
C LYS A 411 26.28 -12.67 -1.90
N ILE A 412 26.56 -12.62 -0.60
CA ILE A 412 27.63 -11.76 -0.11
C ILE A 412 28.93 -12.40 -0.57
N ASN A 413 29.63 -11.74 -1.50
CA ASN A 413 31.03 -12.08 -1.77
C ASN A 413 31.79 -11.80 -0.48
N SER A 414 32.14 -12.86 0.24
CA SER A 414 33.08 -12.80 1.35
C SER A 414 34.46 -12.49 0.76
N GLU A 415 34.86 -11.23 0.81
CA GLU A 415 36.29 -10.91 0.95
C GLU A 415 36.68 -10.86 2.43
#